data_AF-A0A1X4I370-F1
#
_entry.id   AF-A0A1X4I370-F1
#
_cell.length_a   1.000
_cell.length_b   1.000
_cell.length_c   1.000
_cell.angle_alpha   90.00
_cell.angle_beta   90.00
_cell.angle_gamma   90.00
#
_symmetry.space_group_name_H-M   'P 1'
#
loop_
_entity.id
_entity.type
_entity.pdbx_description
1 polymer ?
#
loop_
_entity_poly.entity_id
_entity_poly.type
_entity_poly.pdbx_seq_one_letter_code
_entity_poly.pdbx_strand_id
1 'polypeptide(L)'
;ALGGSATDADGRCKDLPALPEGTTHVRLDFEVEAYFEPSARNQAEAQQDAPAHRDGGTGVFFPEVAVTFAVVPGEHYHVPLLLNPFGYSVYRGS
;
A
#
# COMPACT_ATOMS: atom_id res chain seq x y z
N ALA A 1 10.50 -10.92 7.89
CA ALA A 1 10.38 -10.17 6.62
C ALA A 1 11.71 -10.23 5.89
N LEU A 2 11.71 -10.28 4.55
CA LEU A 2 12.94 -10.26 3.73
C LEU A 2 13.63 -8.88 3.73
N GLY A 3 12.88 -7.83 4.06
CA GLY A 3 13.32 -6.44 4.14
C GLY A 3 12.14 -5.50 3.90
N GLY A 4 12.41 -4.23 3.66
CA GLY A 4 11.41 -3.20 3.36
C GLY A 4 12.03 -2.02 2.61
N SER A 5 11.18 -1.14 2.09
CA SER A 5 11.56 0.07 1.35
C SER A 5 10.50 1.15 1.59
N ALA A 6 10.91 2.42 1.54
CA ALA A 6 9.97 3.54 1.48
C ALA A 6 9.74 3.94 0.02
N THR A 7 8.55 4.48 -0.28
CA THR A 7 8.29 5.06 -1.61
C THR A 7 8.99 6.40 -1.77
N ASP A 8 9.56 6.64 -2.95
CA ASP A 8 10.08 7.95 -3.32
C ASP A 8 8.94 8.94 -3.69
N ALA A 9 9.30 10.15 -4.13
CA ALA A 9 8.34 11.18 -4.54
C ALA A 9 7.48 10.81 -5.76
N ASP A 10 7.85 9.77 -6.52
CA ASP A 10 7.08 9.21 -7.65
C ASP A 10 6.29 7.95 -7.23
N GLY A 11 6.24 7.64 -5.94
CA GLY A 11 5.51 6.48 -5.41
C GLY A 11 6.20 5.14 -5.65
N ARG A 12 7.51 5.10 -5.92
CA ARG A 12 8.24 3.86 -6.26
C ARG A 12 9.20 3.43 -5.16
N CYS A 13 9.33 2.11 -4.99
CA CYS A 13 10.41 1.49 -4.21
C CYS A 13 11.50 1.00 -5.17
N LYS A 14 12.75 1.44 -4.99
CA LYS A 14 13.86 1.15 -5.92
C LYS A 14 14.91 0.20 -5.34
N ASP A 15 14.82 -0.07 -4.05
CA ASP A 15 15.83 -0.74 -3.23
C ASP A 15 15.23 -1.92 -2.43
N LEU A 16 14.16 -2.54 -2.95
CA LEU A 16 13.65 -3.79 -2.40
C LEU A 16 14.72 -4.90 -2.48
N PRO A 17 14.81 -5.76 -1.46
CA PRO A 17 15.79 -6.84 -1.44
C PRO A 17 15.52 -7.85 -2.56
N ALA A 18 16.58 -8.42 -3.12
CA ALA A 18 16.47 -9.53 -4.04
C ALA A 18 15.80 -10.74 -3.37
N LEU A 19 14.95 -11.44 -4.12
CA LEU A 19 14.28 -12.63 -3.64
C LEU A 19 15.29 -13.79 -3.50
N PRO A 20 15.19 -14.63 -2.45
CA PRO A 20 15.97 -15.85 -2.35
C PRO A 20 15.75 -16.77 -3.56
N GLU A 21 16.76 -17.57 -3.90
CA GLU A 21 16.63 -18.58 -4.94
C GLU A 21 15.49 -19.55 -4.65
N GLY A 22 14.71 -19.91 -5.67
CA GLY A 22 13.56 -20.82 -5.55
C GLY A 22 12.30 -20.19 -4.94
N THR A 23 12.26 -18.87 -4.73
CA THR A 23 11.04 -18.18 -4.28
C THR A 23 9.92 -18.38 -5.29
N THR A 24 8.75 -18.84 -4.82
CA THR A 24 7.54 -19.04 -5.64
C THR A 24 6.40 -18.10 -5.29
N HIS A 25 6.45 -17.48 -4.10
CA HIS A 25 5.45 -16.54 -3.62
C HIS A 25 6.13 -15.40 -2.87
N VAL A 26 5.59 -14.20 -3.05
CA VAL A 26 6.04 -12.98 -2.37
C VAL A 26 4.84 -12.34 -1.69
N ARG A 27 5.10 -11.71 -0.54
CA ARG A 27 4.14 -10.86 0.15
C ARG A 27 4.72 -9.45 0.31
N LEU A 28 3.94 -8.45 -0.08
CA LEU A 28 4.19 -7.04 0.20
C LEU A 28 3.18 -6.58 1.24
N ASP A 29 3.67 -5.96 2.31
CA ASP A 29 2.87 -5.33 3.35
C ASP A 29 3.05 -3.81 3.21
N PHE A 30 1.95 -3.08 3.03
CA PHE A 30 1.93 -1.63 2.89
C PHE A 30 1.35 -0.99 4.16
N GLU A 31 2.12 -0.10 4.78
CA GLU A 31 1.72 0.69 5.96
C GLU A 31 0.84 1.88 5.54
N VAL A 32 -0.46 1.63 5.36
CA VAL A 32 -1.40 2.62 4.80
C VAL A 32 -1.78 3.72 5.78
N GLU A 33 -1.95 3.40 7.06
CA GLU A 33 -2.26 4.40 8.09
C GLU A 33 -1.16 5.46 8.18
N ALA A 34 0.10 5.03 8.24
CA ALA A 34 1.25 5.93 8.29
C ALA A 34 1.36 6.82 7.05
N TYR A 35 0.94 6.33 5.88
CA TYR A 35 0.87 7.11 4.64
C TYR A 35 -0.18 8.23 4.71
N PHE A 36 -1.33 7.97 5.33
CA PHE A 36 -2.41 8.94 5.45
C PHE A 36 -2.31 9.86 6.66
N GLU A 37 -1.61 9.51 7.74
CA GLU A 37 -1.42 10.34 8.94
C GLU A 37 -1.07 11.84 8.65
N PRO A 38 -0.12 12.17 7.76
CA PRO A 38 0.19 13.56 7.39
C PRO A 38 -0.95 14.27 6.64
N SER A 39 -1.75 13.51 5.90
CA SER A 39 -2.81 14.00 5.00
C SER A 39 -4.20 14.03 5.66
N ALA A 40 -4.43 13.17 6.65
CA ALA A 40 -5.68 13.04 7.40
C ALA A 40 -5.97 14.30 8.22
N ARG A 41 -4.93 14.98 8.71
CA ARG A 41 -5.07 16.32 9.34
C ARG A 41 -5.60 17.38 8.38
N ASN A 42 -5.26 17.30 7.09
CA ASN A 42 -5.64 18.30 6.07
C ASN A 42 -6.92 17.93 5.31
N GLN A 43 -7.37 16.67 5.34
CA GLN A 43 -8.58 16.20 4.65
C GLN A 43 -9.85 16.24 5.53
N ALA A 44 -9.70 16.34 6.85
CA ALA A 44 -10.85 16.46 7.77
C ALA A 44 -11.71 17.73 7.51
N GLU A 45 -11.23 18.70 6.72
CA GLU A 45 -11.94 19.95 6.44
C GLU A 45 -12.60 20.02 5.04
N ALA A 46 -12.40 19.05 4.14
CA ALA A 46 -12.78 19.21 2.73
C ALA A 46 -13.99 18.39 2.23
N GLN A 47 -14.54 17.45 3.01
CA GLN A 47 -15.64 16.58 2.54
C GLN A 47 -16.86 16.67 3.48
N GLN A 48 -17.65 17.75 3.36
CA GLN A 48 -18.79 18.05 4.23
C GLN A 48 -20.13 17.34 3.88
N ASP A 49 -20.19 16.43 2.90
CA ASP A 49 -21.47 15.84 2.45
C ASP A 49 -21.58 14.30 2.51
N ALA A 50 -20.58 13.60 3.03
CA ALA A 50 -20.73 12.19 3.40
C ALA A 50 -20.86 12.10 4.93
N PRO A 51 -21.81 11.33 5.49
CA PRO A 51 -21.90 11.19 6.93
C PRO A 51 -20.56 10.66 7.42
N ALA A 52 -19.81 11.51 8.12
CA ALA A 52 -18.62 11.12 8.85
C ALA A 52 -18.99 9.86 9.64
N HIS A 53 -18.25 8.80 9.38
CA HIS A 53 -18.33 7.49 10.01
C HIS A 53 -18.91 7.62 11.42
N ARG A 54 -20.22 7.36 11.56
CA ARG A 54 -20.88 7.28 12.87
C ARG A 54 -20.40 6.00 13.49
N ASP A 55 -19.21 6.07 14.07
CA ASP A 55 -18.63 5.25 15.15
C ASP A 55 -17.12 5.57 15.25
N GLY A 56 -16.79 6.78 15.72
CA GLY A 56 -15.83 7.03 16.80
C GLY A 56 -14.35 6.61 16.70
N GLY A 57 -13.76 6.41 15.53
CA GLY A 57 -12.30 6.18 15.38
C GLY A 57 -11.58 7.31 14.65
N THR A 58 -10.43 7.76 15.17
CA THR A 58 -9.53 8.72 14.48
C THR A 58 -8.63 8.06 13.41
N GLY A 59 -8.81 6.76 13.14
CA GLY A 59 -7.97 5.98 12.22
C GLY A 59 -8.52 5.91 10.80
N VAL A 60 -7.69 5.44 9.86
CA VAL A 60 -8.11 5.18 8.48
C VAL A 60 -8.86 3.86 8.36
N PHE A 61 -9.75 3.74 7.36
CA PHE A 61 -10.54 2.51 7.16
C PHE A 61 -9.67 1.29 6.77
N PHE A 62 -8.58 1.50 6.03
CA PHE A 62 -7.59 0.48 5.70
C PHE A 62 -6.25 0.83 6.36
N PRO A 63 -5.94 0.31 7.57
CA PRO A 63 -4.69 0.66 8.24
C PRO A 63 -3.46 0.00 7.60
N GLU A 64 -3.65 -1.14 6.94
CA GLU A 64 -2.63 -1.86 6.18
C GLU A 64 -3.23 -2.51 4.92
N VAL A 65 -2.39 -2.78 3.93
CA VAL A 65 -2.75 -3.63 2.78
C VAL A 65 -1.67 -4.69 2.59
N ALA A 66 -2.08 -5.96 2.57
CA ALA A 66 -1.19 -7.07 2.31
C ALA A 66 -1.50 -7.71 0.95
N VAL A 67 -0.49 -7.82 0.09
CA VAL A 67 -0.61 -8.40 -1.25
C VAL A 67 0.30 -9.61 -1.34
N THR A 68 -0.28 -10.79 -1.54
CA THR A 68 0.46 -12.03 -1.81
C THR A 68 0.28 -12.45 -3.26
N PHE A 69 1.37 -12.76 -3.95
CA PHE A 69 1.34 -13.16 -5.35
C PHE A 69 2.41 -14.19 -5.69
N ALA A 70 2.14 -15.00 -6.70
CA ALA A 70 3.07 -16.00 -7.22
C ALA A 70 4.12 -15.34 -8.12
N VAL A 71 5.35 -15.87 -8.09
CA VAL A 71 6.47 -15.40 -8.91
C VAL A 71 7.19 -16.58 -9.57
N VAL A 72 7.81 -16.28 -10.71
CA VAL A 72 8.72 -17.17 -11.44
C VAL A 72 10.13 -16.58 -11.38
N PRO A 73 11.15 -17.36 -11.02
CA PRO A 73 12.53 -16.88 -11.00
C PRO A 73 12.95 -16.29 -12.35
N GLY A 74 13.56 -15.09 -12.31
CA GLY A 74 14.07 -14.39 -13.50
C GLY A 74 13.07 -13.47 -14.20
N GLU A 75 11.78 -13.48 -13.82
CA GLU A 75 10.81 -12.51 -14.34
C GLU A 75 10.81 -11.19 -13.55
N HIS A 76 10.51 -10.09 -14.24
CA HIS A 76 10.25 -8.80 -13.61
C HIS A 76 8.76 -8.67 -13.27
N TYR A 77 8.46 -8.26 -12.03
CA TYR A 77 7.10 -8.07 -11.54
C TYR A 77 6.90 -6.61 -11.12
N HIS A 78 6.02 -5.91 -11.82
CA HIS A 78 5.50 -4.62 -11.39
C HIS A 78 4.13 -4.84 -10.73
N VAL A 79 4.00 -4.55 -9.44
CA VAL A 79 2.76 -4.77 -8.68
C VAL A 79 2.31 -3.46 -8.02
N PRO A 80 1.57 -2.59 -8.73
CA PRO A 80 1.10 -1.32 -8.18
C PRO A 80 -0.02 -1.48 -7.16
N LEU A 81 -0.01 -0.64 -6.13
CA LEU A 81 -1.14 -0.38 -5.24
C LEU A 81 -1.72 1.00 -5.57
N LEU A 82 -2.98 1.06 -6.01
CA LEU A 82 -3.73 2.31 -6.15
C LEU A 82 -4.58 2.45 -4.89
N LEU A 83 -4.46 3.58 -4.21
CA LEU A 83 -5.01 3.77 -2.88
C LEU A 83 -5.72 5.10 -2.76
N ASN A 84 -6.92 5.09 -2.19
CA ASN A 84 -7.63 6.27 -1.71
C ASN A 84 -8.26 5.98 -0.33
N PRO A 85 -8.82 6.97 0.38
CA PRO A 85 -9.35 6.77 1.74
C PRO A 85 -10.50 5.75 1.86
N PHE A 86 -11.14 5.36 0.76
CA PHE A 86 -12.34 4.53 0.72
C PHE A 86 -12.17 3.21 -0.03
N GLY A 87 -11.00 2.96 -0.62
CA GLY A 87 -10.74 1.75 -1.37
C GLY A 87 -9.34 1.70 -1.97
N TYR A 88 -8.97 0.50 -2.41
CA TYR A 88 -7.72 0.27 -3.11
C TYR A 88 -7.89 -0.78 -4.21
N SER A 89 -6.97 -0.78 -5.16
CA SER A 89 -6.85 -1.84 -6.17
C SER A 89 -5.39 -2.20 -6.38
N VAL A 90 -5.17 -3.46 -6.74
CA VAL A 90 -3.85 -4.05 -6.99
C VAL A 90 -3.91 -4.91 -8.24
N TYR A 91 -2.87 -4.86 -9.06
CA TYR A 91 -2.77 -5.66 -10.28
C TYR A 91 -1.31 -5.94 -10.65
N ARG A 92 -1.08 -6.86 -11.60
CA ARG A 92 0.22 -7.05 -12.24
C ARG A 92 0.34 -6.09 -13.42
N GLY A 93 1.26 -5.13 -13.35
CA GLY A 93 1.65 -4.27 -14.46
C GLY A 93 2.63 -4.95 -15.42
N SER A 94 2.84 -4.33 -16.59
CA SER A 94 3.88 -4.69 -17.56
C SER A 94 5.26 -4.23 -17.13
#